data_AF-A0AAW9H3D7-F1
#
_entry.id   AF-A0AAW9H3D7-F1
#
_cell.length_a   1.000
_cell.length_b   1.000
_cell.length_c   1.000
_cell.angle_alpha   90.00
_cell.angle_beta   90.00
_cell.angle_gamma   90.00
#
_symmetry.space_group_name_H-M   'P 1'
#
loop_
_entity.id
_entity.type
_entity.pdbx_description
1 polymer ?
#
loop_
_entity_poly.entity_id
_entity_poly.type
_entity_poly.pdbx_seq_one_letter_code
_entity_poly.pdbx_strand_id
1 'polypeptide(L)' 'MTPLDKPLRRALEIDGVHYTLTVDPDGLKLTEKGRRKGLDLRWSALVSGDAALATALQASLADRPGKR' A
#
# COMPACT_ATOMS: atom_id res chain seq x y z
N MET A 1 -14.06 16.66 12.41
CA MET A 1 -13.13 15.68 11.83
C MET A 1 -12.89 14.60 12.88
N THR A 2 -13.07 13.32 12.56
CA THR A 2 -12.84 12.24 13.53
C THR A 2 -11.37 11.84 13.47
N PRO A 3 -10.59 12.02 14.53
CA PRO A 3 -9.18 11.64 14.54
C PRO A 3 -9.03 10.13 14.40
N LEU A 4 -8.00 9.71 13.66
CA LEU A 4 -7.66 8.31 13.47
C LEU A 4 -6.65 7.91 14.55
N ASP A 5 -7.13 7.65 15.76
CA ASP A 5 -6.26 7.30 16.90
C ASP A 5 -5.91 5.80 16.93
N LYS A 6 -6.68 4.98 16.20
CA LYS A 6 -6.53 3.52 16.19
C LYS A 6 -6.50 3.00 14.75
N PRO A 7 -5.80 1.88 14.49
CA PRO A 7 -5.81 1.26 13.17
C PRO A 7 -7.23 0.90 12.71
N LEU A 8 -7.59 1.38 11.52
CA LEU A 8 -8.84 1.09 10.84
C LEU A 8 -8.60 0.07 9.74
N ARG A 9 -9.35 -1.03 9.73
CA ARG A 9 -9.24 -2.07 8.71
C ARG A 9 -10.46 -2.06 7.80
N ARG A 10 -10.22 -2.17 6.49
CA ARG A 10 -11.25 -2.22 5.45
C ARG A 10 -10.94 -3.32 4.44
N ALA A 11 -11.97 -4.06 4.05
CA ALA A 11 -11.88 -4.94 2.90
C ALA A 11 -12.03 -4.12 1.63
N LEU A 12 -11.21 -4.42 0.62
CA LEU A 12 -11.25 -3.80 -0.69
C LEU A 12 -11.21 -4.89 -1.77
N GLU A 13 -11.75 -4.57 -2.92
CA GLU A 13 -11.59 -5.34 -4.15
C GLU A 13 -10.99 -4.42 -5.20
N ILE A 14 -9.85 -4.82 -5.78
CA ILE A 14 -9.13 -4.07 -6.80
C ILE A 14 -8.83 -5.08 -7.90
N ASP A 15 -9.32 -4.83 -9.12
CA ASP A 15 -9.15 -5.71 -10.28
C ASP A 15 -9.51 -7.18 -10.01
N GLY A 16 -10.59 -7.41 -9.24
CA GLY A 16 -11.06 -8.74 -8.86
C GLY A 16 -10.23 -9.44 -7.77
N VAL A 17 -9.22 -8.77 -7.22
CA VAL A 17 -8.40 -9.29 -6.13
C VAL A 17 -8.82 -8.65 -4.81
N HIS A 18 -9.01 -9.48 -3.78
CA HIS A 18 -9.40 -9.02 -2.45
C HIS A 18 -8.19 -8.58 -1.62
N TYR A 19 -8.27 -7.38 -1.09
CA TYR A 19 -7.27 -6.80 -0.20
C TYR A 19 -7.87 -6.43 1.15
N THR A 20 -7.00 -6.37 2.15
CA THR A 20 -7.26 -5.70 3.42
C THR A 20 -6.39 -4.45 3.48
N LEU A 21 -7.05 -3.29 3.49
CA LEU A 21 -6.42 -2.00 3.77
C LEU A 21 -6.45 -1.77 5.28
N THR A 22 -5.29 -1.53 5.87
CA THR A 22 -5.16 -1.00 7.23
C THR A 22 -4.68 0.44 7.14
N VAL A 23 -5.37 1.35 7.81
CA VAL A 23 -5.06 2.78 7.86
C VAL A 23 -4.82 3.14 9.32
N ASP A 24 -3.72 3.80 9.63
CA ASP A 24 -3.37 4.21 10.99
C ASP A 24 -2.80 5.64 11.00
N PRO A 25 -2.48 6.25 12.17
CA PRO A 25 -1.99 7.63 12.21
C PRO A 25 -0.66 7.85 11.46
N ASP A 26 0.04 6.79 11.10
CA ASP A 26 1.39 6.80 10.54
C ASP A 26 1.41 6.54 9.03
N GLY A 27 0.46 5.76 8.52
CA GLY A 27 0.35 5.43 7.11
C GLY A 27 -0.79 4.48 6.77
N LEU A 28 -0.61 3.82 5.63
CA LEU A 28 -1.47 2.75 5.14
C LEU A 28 -0.69 1.48 4.83
N LYS A 29 -1.36 0.35 4.99
CA LYS A 29 -0.88 -0.98 4.63
C LYS A 29 -1.94 -1.70 3.80
N LEU A 30 -1.59 -2.10 2.59
CA LEU A 30 -2.46 -2.88 1.72
C LEU A 30 -1.93 -4.32 1.64
N THR A 31 -2.72 -5.28 2.12
CA THR A 31 -2.32 -6.70 2.12
C THR A 31 -3.33 -7.52 1.33
N GLU A 32 -2.87 -8.26 0.33
CA GLU A 32 -3.73 -9.20 -0.41
C GLU A 32 -4.22 -10.30 0.53
N LYS A 33 -5.51 -10.67 0.41
CA LYS A 33 -6.13 -11.69 1.27
C LYS A 33 -5.37 -13.01 1.15
N GLY A 34 -4.94 -13.57 2.29
CA GLY A 34 -4.17 -14.81 2.34
C GLY A 34 -2.65 -14.63 2.11
N ARG A 35 -2.19 -13.40 1.85
CA ARG A 35 -0.75 -13.08 1.78
C ARG A 35 -0.30 -12.39 3.07
N ARG A 36 0.97 -12.61 3.44
CA ARG A 36 1.62 -11.92 4.57
C ARG A 36 2.44 -10.71 4.15
N LYS A 37 2.85 -10.64 2.87
CA LYS A 37 3.54 -9.49 2.30
C LYS A 37 2.48 -8.52 1.78
N GLY A 38 2.59 -7.25 2.18
CA GLY A 38 1.71 -6.17 1.77
C GLY A 38 2.54 -4.93 1.43
N LEU A 39 1.89 -3.96 0.76
CA LEU A 39 2.47 -2.66 0.47
C LEU A 39 2.25 -1.73 1.66
N ASP A 40 3.34 -1.19 2.21
CA ASP A 40 3.30 -0.21 3.31
C ASP A 40 3.68 1.18 2.77
N LEU A 41 2.89 2.21 3.08
CA LEU A 41 3.11 3.60 2.65
C LEU A 41 2.84 4.57 3.81
N ARG A 42 3.85 5.37 4.19
CA ARG A 42 3.74 6.39 5.26
C ARG A 42 3.04 7.65 4.75
N TRP A 43 2.32 8.37 5.61
CA TRP A 43 1.69 9.65 5.23
C TRP A 43 2.70 10.69 4.81
N SER A 44 3.81 10.81 5.54
CA SER A 44 4.89 11.73 5.19
C SER A 44 5.39 11.50 3.77
N ALA A 45 5.51 10.24 3.38
CA ALA A 45 5.97 9.79 2.08
C ALA A 45 4.94 10.07 0.96
N LEU A 46 3.65 9.96 1.28
CA LEU A 46 2.54 10.31 0.38
C LEU A 46 2.44 11.83 0.17
N VAL A 47 2.55 12.62 1.24
CA VAL A 47 2.42 14.08 1.20
C VAL A 47 3.66 14.75 0.60
N SER A 48 4.85 14.18 0.80
CA SER A 48 6.09 14.69 0.19
C SER A 48 6.19 14.42 -1.32
N GLY A 49 5.35 13.55 -1.89
CA GLY A 49 5.33 13.24 -3.33
C GLY A 49 6.43 12.30 -3.82
N ASP A 50 7.56 12.19 -3.10
CA ASP A 50 8.71 11.37 -3.49
C ASP A 50 8.45 9.86 -3.45
N ALA A 51 7.62 9.37 -2.53
CA ALA A 51 7.41 7.93 -2.40
C ALA A 51 6.36 7.37 -3.35
N ALA A 52 5.39 8.15 -3.82
CA ALA A 52 4.48 7.69 -4.85
C ALA A 52 5.25 7.36 -6.14
N LEU A 53 6.22 8.21 -6.51
CA LEU A 53 7.08 7.99 -7.67
C LEU A 53 8.08 6.85 -7.42
N ALA A 54 8.77 6.82 -6.28
CA ALA A 54 9.75 5.77 -5.98
C ALA A 54 9.10 4.38 -5.84
N THR A 55 7.91 4.28 -5.23
CA THR A 55 7.16 3.02 -5.14
C THR A 55 6.61 2.58 -6.50
N ALA A 56 6.03 3.49 -7.30
CA ALA A 56 5.59 3.16 -8.66
C ALA A 56 6.77 2.73 -9.55
N LEU A 57 7.92 3.39 -9.42
CA LEU A 57 9.15 3.04 -10.12
C LEU A 57 9.67 1.66 -9.69
N GLN A 58 9.76 1.40 -8.38
CA GLN A 58 10.26 0.12 -7.87
C GLN A 58 9.33 -1.03 -8.27
N ALA A 59 8.01 -0.82 -8.26
CA ALA A 59 7.04 -1.80 -8.75
C ALA A 59 7.20 -2.07 -10.25
N SER A 60 7.39 -1.04 -11.08
CA SER A 60 7.64 -1.19 -12.52
C SER A 60 8.97 -1.90 -12.83
N LEU A 61 10.00 -1.68 -12.03
CA LEU A 61 11.29 -2.38 -12.16
C LEU A 61 11.21 -3.84 -11.72
N ALA A 62 10.43 -4.14 -10.69
CA ALA A 62 10.19 -5.50 -10.22
C ALA A 62 9.32 -6.34 -11.17
N ASP A 63 8.48 -5.69 -11.98
CA ASP A 63 7.57 -6.33 -12.94
C ASP A 63 8.21 -6.65 -14.31
N ARG A 64 9.52 -6.39 -14.49
CA ARG A 64 10.25 -6.91 -15.66
C ARG A 64 10.71 -8.35 -15.39
N PRO A 65 10.11 -9.39 -16.00
CA PRO A 65 10.72 -10.71 -16.01
C PRO A 65 12.03 -10.62 -16.81
N GLY A 66 13.14 -10.82 -16.12
CA GLY A 66 14.45 -10.95 -16.73
C GLY A 66 14.42 -12.06 -17.76
N LYS A 67 14.54 -11.68 -19.03
CA LYS A 67 14.79 -12.58 -20.16
C LYS A 67 16.17 -13.21 -19.98
N ARG A 68 16.25 -14.42 -19.44
CA ARG A 68 17.35 -15.38 -19.64
C ARG A 68 16.83 -16.81 -19.52
#